data_AF-A0A0N9NBD0-F1
#
_entry.id   AF-A0A0N9NBD0-F1
#
_cell.length_a   1.000
_cell.length_b   1.000
_cell.length_c   1.000
_cell.angle_alpha   90.00
_cell.angle_beta   90.00
_cell.angle_gamma   90.00
#
_symmetry.space_group_name_H-M   'P 1'
#
loop_
_entity.id
_entity.type
_entity.pdbx_description
1 polymer ?
#
loop_
_entity_poly.entity_id
_entity_poly.type
_entity_poly.pdbx_seq_one_letter_code
_entity_poly.pdbx_strand_id
1 'polypeptide(L)'
;MAIVDPTYLVRERNSFPVLTDKEFEALGVFSQYGAYEDVAVYKECTPRQARSLISSCRKKLFAETNAELILIFLRQRLRHELVFPEITEEAFRTLFSFFIYESRSAMAEASGQTEKEIDNILYGTWKMLKIEDLRILKLVLATRISLLQD
;
A
#
# COMPACT_ATOMS: atom_id res chain seq x y z
N MET A 1 -16.09 -7.61 14.11
CA MET A 1 -14.68 -7.41 13.74
C MET A 1 -14.27 -6.06 14.34
N ALA A 2 -13.18 -5.99 15.11
CA ALA A 2 -12.81 -4.73 15.77
C ALA A 2 -12.10 -3.83 14.75
N ILE A 3 -12.68 -2.67 14.45
CA ILE A 3 -12.00 -1.64 13.65
C ILE A 3 -10.87 -1.11 14.52
N VAL A 4 -9.62 -1.25 14.06
CA VAL A 4 -8.51 -0.57 14.74
C VAL A 4 -8.74 0.92 14.50
N ASP A 5 -8.96 1.65 15.58
CA ASP A 5 -9.25 3.08 15.52
C ASP A 5 -8.08 3.81 14.83
N PRO A 6 -8.28 4.39 13.65
CA PRO A 6 -7.22 5.09 12.91
C PRO A 6 -6.72 6.34 13.63
N THR A 7 -7.34 6.80 14.71
CA THR A 7 -6.79 7.88 15.56
C THR A 7 -5.47 7.49 16.22
N TYR A 8 -5.17 6.19 16.39
CA TYR A 8 -3.86 5.73 16.85
C TYR A 8 -2.76 5.88 15.78
N LEU A 9 -3.10 6.14 14.52
CA LEU A 9 -2.18 6.28 13.40
C LEU A 9 -1.68 7.72 13.23
N VAL A 10 -1.32 8.37 14.34
CA VAL A 10 -0.91 9.79 14.37
C VAL A 10 0.34 10.03 13.53
N ARG A 11 1.26 9.06 13.47
CA ARG A 11 2.47 9.17 12.65
C ARG A 11 2.15 9.11 11.16
N GLU A 12 1.30 8.17 10.77
CA GLU A 12 0.83 7.98 9.40
C GLU A 12 0.01 9.18 8.93
N ARG A 13 -0.80 9.77 9.82
CA ARG A 13 -1.58 10.98 9.52
C ARG A 13 -0.71 12.12 8.98
N ASN A 14 0.49 12.29 9.53
CA ASN A 14 1.45 13.32 9.09
C ASN A 14 1.98 13.06 7.67
N SER A 15 1.97 11.81 7.20
CA SER A 15 2.31 11.45 5.83
C SER A 15 1.21 11.76 4.81
N PHE A 16 0.02 12.20 5.27
CA PHE A 16 -1.12 12.54 4.41
C PHE A 16 -1.61 13.99 4.63
N PRO A 17 -0.76 15.01 4.49
CA PRO A 17 -1.12 16.40 4.80
C PRO A 17 -2.25 16.95 3.90
N VAL A 18 -2.44 16.37 2.71
CA VAL A 18 -3.49 16.77 1.76
C VAL A 18 -4.89 16.27 2.16
N LEU A 19 -4.97 15.27 3.04
CA LEU A 19 -6.23 14.74 3.54
C LEU A 19 -6.66 15.50 4.80
N THR A 20 -7.96 15.70 4.95
CA THR A 20 -8.59 16.08 6.22
C THR A 20 -8.57 14.88 7.18
N ASP A 21 -8.75 15.13 8.48
CA ASP A 21 -8.78 14.04 9.47
C ASP A 21 -9.91 13.04 9.18
N LYS A 22 -11.08 13.55 8.76
CA LYS A 22 -12.21 12.73 8.33
C LYS A 22 -11.89 11.84 7.12
N GLU A 23 -11.14 12.37 6.14
CA GLU A 23 -10.70 11.60 4.97
C GLU A 23 -9.63 10.57 5.35
N PHE A 24 -8.67 10.93 6.20
CA PHE A 24 -7.62 10.03 6.67
C PHE A 24 -8.20 8.87 7.48
N GLU A 25 -9.12 9.14 8.42
CA GLU A 25 -9.78 8.08 9.18
C GLU A 25 -10.59 7.15 8.27
N ALA A 26 -11.33 7.70 7.30
CA ALA A 26 -12.06 6.90 6.33
C ALA A 26 -11.11 6.02 5.49
N LEU A 27 -9.97 6.56 5.05
CA LEU A 27 -8.92 5.82 4.36
C LEU A 27 -8.35 4.69 5.24
N GLY A 28 -8.08 4.96 6.52
CA GLY A 28 -7.56 3.98 7.46
C GLY A 28 -8.50 2.80 7.67
N VAL A 29 -9.81 3.05 7.83
CA VAL A 29 -10.81 1.98 7.92
C VAL A 29 -10.95 1.23 6.60
N PHE A 30 -11.04 1.96 5.48
CA PHE A 30 -11.16 1.34 4.16
C PHE A 30 -9.95 0.45 3.83
N SER A 31 -8.75 0.81 4.28
CA SER A 31 -7.52 0.03 4.04
C SER A 31 -7.45 -1.26 4.87
N GLN A 32 -8.18 -1.34 5.98
CA GLN A 32 -8.28 -2.54 6.81
C GLN A 32 -9.33 -3.53 6.27
N TYR A 33 -10.44 -3.03 5.73
CA TYR A 33 -11.63 -3.84 5.40
C TYR A 33 -11.92 -3.95 3.91
N GLY A 34 -11.45 -3.01 3.09
CA GLY A 34 -11.74 -2.95 1.66
C GLY A 34 -13.20 -2.65 1.32
N ALA A 35 -14.03 -2.23 2.28
CA ALA A 35 -15.47 -2.06 2.13
C ALA A 35 -15.95 -0.67 2.56
N TYR A 36 -16.89 -0.10 1.79
CA TYR A 36 -17.46 1.22 2.09
C TYR A 36 -18.45 1.17 3.25
N GLU A 37 -19.05 0.00 3.46
CA GLU A 37 -20.02 -0.29 4.50
C GLU A 37 -19.36 -0.18 5.89
N ASP A 38 -18.15 -0.72 6.06
CA ASP A 38 -17.38 -0.58 7.31
C ASP A 38 -16.98 0.88 7.58
N VAL A 39 -16.59 1.61 6.54
CA VAL A 39 -16.35 3.06 6.64
C VAL A 39 -17.62 3.81 7.05
N ALA A 40 -18.77 3.43 6.49
CA ALA A 40 -20.05 4.06 6.78
C ALA A 40 -20.48 3.82 8.24
N VAL A 41 -20.34 2.58 8.72
CA VAL A 41 -20.57 2.22 10.12
C VAL A 41 -19.65 3.01 11.04
N TYR A 42 -18.34 3.01 10.78
CA TYR A 42 -17.36 3.69 11.61
C TYR A 42 -17.54 5.20 11.67
N LYS A 43 -17.84 5.82 10.52
CA LYS A 43 -18.02 7.27 10.39
C LYS A 43 -19.44 7.74 10.68
N GLU A 44 -20.32 6.83 11.10
CA GLU A 44 -21.74 7.08 11.36
C GLU A 44 -22.41 7.84 10.20
N CYS A 45 -22.16 7.38 8.97
CA CYS A 45 -22.63 8.03 7.75
C CYS A 45 -23.24 7.03 6.77
N THR A 46 -23.79 7.53 5.65
CA THR A 46 -24.34 6.65 4.61
C THR A 46 -23.23 6.05 3.74
N PRO A 47 -23.43 4.85 3.15
CA PRO A 47 -22.48 4.27 2.20
C PRO A 47 -22.14 5.19 1.02
N ARG A 48 -23.09 6.06 0.61
CA ARG A 48 -22.84 7.08 -0.42
C ARG A 48 -21.83 8.13 0.03
N GLN A 49 -21.93 8.59 1.28
CA GLN A 49 -20.97 9.53 1.86
C GLN A 49 -19.60 8.86 2.05
N ALA A 50 -19.56 7.60 2.49
CA ALA A 50 -18.32 6.82 2.57
C ALA A 50 -17.61 6.72 1.21
N ARG A 51 -18.34 6.36 0.14
CA ARG A 51 -17.80 6.35 -1.24
C ARG A 51 -17.25 7.71 -1.67
N SER A 52 -17.94 8.79 -1.30
CA SER A 52 -17.47 10.15 -1.58
C SER A 52 -16.17 10.49 -0.85
N LEU A 53 -16.01 10.08 0.41
CA LEU A 53 -14.77 10.28 1.17
C LEU A 53 -13.60 9.52 0.52
N ILE A 54 -13.79 8.25 0.18
CA ILE A 54 -12.74 7.43 -0.46
C ILE A 54 -12.39 7.95 -1.86
N SER A 55 -13.38 8.42 -2.62
CA SER A 55 -13.16 9.03 -3.93
C SER A 55 -12.40 10.36 -3.81
N SER A 56 -12.66 11.16 -2.77
CA SER A 56 -11.87 12.35 -2.46
C SER A 56 -10.41 11.99 -2.13
N CYS A 57 -10.19 10.96 -1.32
CA CYS A 57 -8.85 10.47 -0.99
C CYS A 57 -8.09 10.05 -2.25
N ARG A 58 -8.71 9.25 -3.13
CA ARG A 58 -8.14 8.84 -4.42
C ARG A 58 -7.69 10.03 -5.25
N LYS A 59 -8.56 11.02 -5.43
CA LYS A 59 -8.24 12.21 -6.21
C LYS A 59 -7.07 13.00 -5.62
N LYS A 60 -7.05 13.19 -4.30
CA LYS A 60 -6.00 13.97 -3.61
C LYS A 60 -4.65 13.28 -3.56
N LEU A 61 -4.66 11.94 -3.54
CA LEU A 61 -3.45 11.11 -3.52
C LEU A 61 -3.06 10.60 -4.91
N PHE A 62 -3.73 11.06 -5.96
CA PHE A 62 -3.49 10.66 -7.35
C PHE A 62 -3.58 9.13 -7.57
N ALA A 63 -4.45 8.45 -6.83
CA ALA A 63 -4.69 7.02 -6.98
C ALA A 63 -5.83 6.75 -7.98
N GLU A 64 -5.51 6.02 -9.04
CA GLU A 64 -6.45 5.64 -10.10
C GLU A 64 -7.42 4.57 -9.62
N THR A 65 -6.97 3.66 -8.77
CA THR A 65 -7.77 2.54 -8.25
C THR A 65 -7.87 2.55 -6.73
N ASN A 66 -8.88 1.84 -6.20
CA ASN A 66 -8.97 1.62 -4.76
C ASN A 66 -7.82 0.76 -4.23
N ALA A 67 -7.34 -0.19 -5.03
CA ALA A 67 -6.16 -0.97 -4.68
C ALA A 67 -4.96 -0.04 -4.48
N GLU A 68 -4.66 0.82 -5.46
CA GLU A 68 -3.57 1.79 -5.37
C GLU A 68 -3.69 2.71 -4.16
N LEU A 69 -4.91 3.15 -3.83
CA LEU A 69 -5.16 3.96 -2.63
C LEU A 69 -4.76 3.20 -1.34
N ILE A 70 -5.15 1.94 -1.19
CA ILE A 70 -4.77 1.10 -0.03
C ILE A 70 -3.25 0.92 0.03
N LEU A 71 -2.59 0.86 -1.12
CA LEU A 71 -1.16 0.64 -1.21
C LEU A 71 -0.35 1.87 -0.85
N ILE A 72 -0.81 3.05 -1.25
CA ILE A 72 -0.27 4.33 -0.78
C ILE A 72 -0.35 4.39 0.75
N PHE A 73 -1.46 3.95 1.34
CA PHE A 73 -1.60 3.86 2.78
C PHE A 73 -0.61 2.87 3.42
N LEU A 74 -0.51 1.65 2.88
CA LEU A 74 0.42 0.62 3.37
C LEU A 74 1.88 1.05 3.25
N ARG A 75 2.28 1.73 2.18
CA ARG A 75 3.66 2.21 1.98
C ARG A 75 4.12 3.15 3.10
N GLN A 76 3.22 3.95 3.67
CA GLN A 76 3.59 4.84 4.78
C GLN A 76 3.80 4.10 6.10
N ARG A 77 3.26 2.87 6.22
CA ARG A 77 3.47 2.00 7.39
C ARG A 77 4.67 1.08 7.23
N LEU A 78 5.03 0.73 6.00
CA LEU A 78 6.07 -0.26 5.72
C LEU A 78 7.42 0.39 5.46
N ARG A 79 8.32 0.20 6.42
CA ARG A 79 9.74 0.54 6.28
C ARG A 79 10.49 -0.64 5.71
N HIS A 80 11.23 -0.44 4.61
CA HIS A 80 11.96 -1.52 3.96
C HIS A 80 12.98 -2.16 4.90
N GLU A 81 13.57 -1.38 5.81
CA GLU A 81 14.56 -1.83 6.79
C GLU A 81 13.98 -2.86 7.78
N LEU A 82 12.66 -2.83 7.99
CA LEU A 82 11.95 -3.80 8.85
C LEU A 82 11.56 -5.07 8.09
N VAL A 83 11.33 -4.97 6.78
CA VAL A 83 10.84 -6.09 5.96
C VAL A 83 12.01 -6.84 5.32
N PHE A 84 12.91 -6.11 4.67
CA PHE A 84 14.10 -6.58 3.96
C PHE A 84 15.25 -5.59 4.19
N PRO A 85 15.95 -5.69 5.33
CA PRO A 85 17.09 -4.81 5.63
C PRO A 85 18.22 -4.90 4.60
N GLU A 86 18.27 -5.98 3.81
CA GLU A 86 19.30 -6.22 2.81
C GLU A 86 19.09 -5.44 1.51
N ILE A 87 17.88 -4.90 1.26
CA ILE A 87 17.53 -4.27 -0.02
C ILE A 87 17.36 -2.76 0.13
N THR A 88 17.59 -2.02 -0.97
CA THR A 88 17.36 -0.58 -1.02
C THR A 88 15.88 -0.24 -0.96
N GLU A 89 15.55 0.98 -0.57
CA GLU A 89 14.16 1.48 -0.62
C GLU A 89 13.58 1.39 -2.04
N GLU A 90 14.39 1.68 -3.07
CA GLU A 90 13.98 1.52 -4.47
C GLU A 90 13.62 0.08 -4.80
N ALA A 91 14.48 -0.88 -4.44
CA ALA A 91 14.22 -2.30 -4.65
C ALA A 91 12.96 -2.77 -3.90
N PHE A 92 12.75 -2.27 -2.68
CA PHE A 92 11.54 -2.54 -1.91
C PHE A 92 10.30 -1.95 -2.58
N ARG A 93 10.35 -0.72 -3.08
CA ARG A 93 9.25 -0.07 -3.81
C ARG A 93 8.90 -0.83 -5.08
N THR A 94 9.89 -1.28 -5.85
CA THR A 94 9.68 -2.09 -7.06
C THR A 94 9.13 -3.48 -6.72
N LEU A 95 9.62 -4.13 -5.66
CA LEU A 95 9.07 -5.40 -5.17
C LEU A 95 7.61 -5.25 -4.71
N PHE A 96 7.30 -4.16 -4.00
CA PHE A 96 5.94 -3.85 -3.60
C PHE A 96 5.05 -3.64 -4.82
N SER A 97 5.48 -2.85 -5.80
CA SER A 97 4.79 -2.71 -7.10
C SER A 97 4.59 -4.06 -7.80
N PHE A 98 5.58 -4.95 -7.76
CA PHE A 98 5.44 -6.29 -8.36
C PHE A 98 4.40 -7.15 -7.65
N PHE A 99 4.23 -7.00 -6.34
CA PHE A 99 3.19 -7.69 -5.59
C PHE A 99 1.78 -7.29 -6.07
N ILE A 100 1.64 -6.03 -6.48
CA ILE A 100 0.36 -5.37 -6.77
C ILE A 100 -0.06 -5.53 -8.23
N TYR A 101 0.82 -5.13 -9.13
CA TYR A 101 0.48 -5.02 -10.54
C TYR A 101 0.59 -6.37 -11.23
N GLU A 102 -0.37 -6.64 -12.11
CA GLU A 102 -0.45 -7.89 -12.86
C GLU A 102 0.64 -7.99 -13.95
N SER A 103 1.19 -6.85 -14.40
CA SER A 103 2.17 -6.80 -15.48
C SER A 103 3.30 -5.80 -15.21
N ARG A 104 4.43 -6.00 -15.90
CA ARG A 104 5.58 -5.07 -15.90
C ARG A 104 5.23 -3.72 -16.52
N SER A 105 4.40 -3.74 -17.55
CA SER A 105 3.91 -2.54 -18.23
C SER A 105 3.14 -1.63 -17.27
N ALA A 106 2.22 -2.18 -16.46
CA ALA A 106 1.48 -1.39 -15.47
C ALA A 106 2.39 -0.84 -14.37
N MET A 107 3.43 -1.58 -13.98
CA MET A 107 4.45 -1.06 -13.05
C MET A 107 5.25 0.09 -13.67
N ALA A 108 5.64 -0.03 -14.94
CA ALA A 108 6.40 0.98 -15.67
C ALA A 108 5.62 2.28 -15.77
N GLU A 109 4.34 2.21 -16.13
CA GLU A 109 3.43 3.35 -16.17
C GLU A 109 3.32 4.04 -14.81
N ALA A 110 3.11 3.27 -13.73
CA ALA A 110 2.94 3.82 -12.39
C ALA A 110 4.23 4.41 -11.76
N SER A 111 5.40 3.94 -12.18
CA SER A 111 6.69 4.35 -11.60
C SER A 111 7.51 5.30 -12.47
N GLY A 112 7.15 5.45 -13.75
CA GLY A 112 7.97 6.13 -14.75
C GLY A 112 9.27 5.40 -15.11
N GLN A 113 9.46 4.16 -14.62
CA GLN A 113 10.59 3.30 -14.96
C GLN A 113 10.31 2.51 -16.24
N THR A 114 11.34 2.04 -16.92
CA THR A 114 11.21 1.08 -18.02
C THR A 114 10.98 -0.33 -17.48
N GLU A 115 10.33 -1.20 -18.28
CA GLU A 115 10.16 -2.61 -17.92
C GLU A 115 11.50 -3.31 -17.68
N LYS A 116 12.54 -2.93 -18.42
CA LYS A 116 13.90 -3.45 -18.27
C LYS A 116 14.53 -3.07 -16.93
N GLU A 117 14.34 -1.84 -16.48
CA GLU A 117 14.82 -1.40 -15.15
C GLU A 117 14.10 -2.16 -14.04
N ILE A 118 12.77 -2.32 -14.15
CA ILE A 118 11.97 -3.10 -13.21
C ILE A 118 12.48 -4.54 -13.13
N ASP A 119 12.68 -5.19 -14.27
CA ASP A 119 13.19 -6.56 -14.31
C ASP A 119 14.59 -6.65 -13.71
N ASN A 120 15.50 -5.73 -14.04
CA ASN A 120 16.84 -5.70 -13.46
C ASN A 120 16.80 -5.59 -11.93
N ILE A 121 15.96 -4.69 -11.39
CA ILE A 121 15.80 -4.52 -9.95
C ILE A 121 15.26 -5.79 -9.31
N LEU A 122 14.24 -6.42 -9.91
CA LEU A 122 13.62 -7.61 -9.34
C LEU A 122 14.51 -8.84 -9.42
N TYR A 123 15.20 -9.05 -10.54
CA TYR A 123 16.17 -10.14 -10.67
C TYR A 123 17.36 -9.94 -9.73
N GLY A 124 17.84 -8.70 -9.57
CA GLY A 124 18.87 -8.35 -8.60
C GLY A 124 18.44 -8.65 -7.17
N THR A 125 17.24 -8.20 -6.79
CA THR A 125 16.64 -8.40 -5.46
C THR A 125 16.46 -9.88 -5.16
N TRP A 126 15.85 -10.64 -6.08
CA TRP A 126 15.62 -12.07 -5.96
C TRP A 126 16.91 -12.86 -5.74
N LYS A 127 17.94 -12.60 -6.57
CA LYS A 127 19.25 -13.27 -6.46
C LYS A 127 19.95 -12.92 -5.17
N MET A 128 19.94 -11.64 -4.78
CA MET A 128 20.58 -11.17 -3.56
C MET A 128 19.97 -11.82 -2.32
N LEU A 129 18.64 -11.94 -2.28
CA LEU A 129 17.91 -12.58 -1.18
C LEU A 129 17.99 -14.12 -1.21
N LYS A 130 18.62 -14.71 -2.25
CA LYS A 130 18.75 -16.17 -2.43
C LYS A 130 17.41 -16.91 -2.35
N ILE A 131 16.34 -16.26 -2.83
CA ILE A 131 15.01 -16.87 -2.94
C ILE A 131 14.97 -17.74 -4.20
N GLU A 132 14.10 -18.74 -4.27
CA GLU A 132 14.07 -19.71 -5.37
C GLU A 132 13.57 -19.09 -6.69
N ASP A 133 12.48 -18.32 -6.67
CA ASP A 133 12.00 -17.59 -7.84
C ASP A 133 11.23 -16.30 -7.48
N LEU A 134 10.82 -15.55 -8.50
CA LEU A 134 10.04 -14.32 -8.35
C LEU A 134 8.62 -14.55 -7.77
N ARG A 135 8.02 -15.72 -7.99
CA ARG A 135 6.68 -16.02 -7.43
C ARG A 135 6.78 -16.21 -5.92
N ILE A 136 7.80 -16.95 -5.47
CA ILE A 136 8.09 -17.15 -4.05
C ILE A 136 8.48 -15.81 -3.41
N LEU A 137 9.23 -14.95 -4.10
CA LEU A 137 9.55 -13.61 -3.59
C LEU A 137 8.29 -12.79 -3.23
N LYS A 138 7.20 -12.87 -4.02
CA LYS A 138 5.92 -12.22 -3.68
C LYS A 138 5.32 -12.79 -2.37
N LEU A 139 5.35 -14.10 -2.21
CA LEU A 139 4.81 -14.77 -1.01
C LEU A 139 5.65 -14.46 0.23
N VAL A 140 6.97 -14.39 0.08
CA VAL A 140 7.88 -13.99 1.17
C VAL A 140 7.61 -12.55 1.58
N LEU A 141 7.40 -11.62 0.63
CA LEU A 141 7.02 -10.25 0.95
C LEU A 141 5.73 -10.21 1.80
N ALA A 142 4.67 -10.89 1.36
CA ALA A 142 3.41 -10.95 2.09
C ALA A 142 3.58 -11.52 3.51
N THR A 143 4.36 -12.59 3.63
CA THR A 143 4.65 -13.25 4.91
C THR A 143 5.44 -12.33 5.84
N ARG A 144 6.47 -11.64 5.34
CA ARG A 144 7.25 -10.73 6.19
C ARG A 144 6.43 -9.54 6.63
N ILE A 145 5.60 -8.97 5.76
CA ILE A 145 4.67 -7.90 6.13
C ILE A 145 3.70 -8.36 7.22
N SER A 146 3.14 -9.57 7.12
CA SER A 146 2.19 -10.07 8.14
C SER A 146 2.82 -10.38 9.49
N LEU A 147 4.14 -10.62 9.52
CA LEU A 147 4.91 -10.84 10.74
C LEU A 147 5.36 -9.53 11.41
N LEU A 148 5.23 -8.38 10.74
CA LEU A 148 5.41 -7.08 11.38
C LEU A 148 4.22 -6.83 12.30
N GLN A 149 4.35 -7.31 13.55
CA GLN A 149 3.47 -6.90 14.63
C GLN A 149 4.03 -5.60 15.24
N ASP A 150 3.13 -4.63 15.47
CA ASP A 150 3.42 -3.40 16.21
C ASP A 150 3.90 -3.70 17.65
#